data_AF-A0A927J5I5-F1
#
_entry.id   AF-A0A927J5I5-F1
#
_cell.length_a   1.000
_cell.length_b   1.000
_cell.length_c   1.000
_cell.angle_alpha   90.00
_cell.angle_beta   90.00
_cell.angle_gamma   90.00
#
_symmetry.space_group_name_H-M   'P 1'
#
loop_
_entity.id
_entity.type
_entity.pdbx_description
1 polymer ?
#
loop_
_entity_poly.entity_id
_entity_poly.type
_entity_poly.pdbx_seq_one_letter_code
_entity_poly.pdbx_strand_id
1 'polypeptide(L)'
;MKTKLILSFLLLFCISTATYANTRETITLSNIEKTERGCIKEFLNCDSETNAPLSKTIYNYDIEGRLLEKEYYKWSAKLGWVGTQKYNYYYDENNQLLTPSVSKWDIKNKCWLTAK
;
A
#
# COMPACT_ATOMS: atom_id res chain seq x y z
N MET A 1 -31.29 -30.29 -52.05
CA MET A 1 -31.73 -30.13 -50.65
C MET A 1 -30.62 -29.44 -49.87
N LYS A 2 -30.84 -28.20 -49.40
CA LYS A 2 -29.90 -27.47 -48.53
C LYS A 2 -30.64 -27.16 -47.23
N THR A 3 -30.33 -27.90 -46.18
CA THR A 3 -30.91 -27.72 -44.84
C THR A 3 -30.24 -26.54 -44.16
N LYS A 4 -30.99 -25.52 -43.77
CA LYS A 4 -30.49 -24.40 -42.97
C LYS A 4 -30.54 -24.81 -41.50
N LEU A 5 -29.38 -24.93 -40.87
CA LEU A 5 -29.25 -25.12 -39.43
C LEU A 5 -29.30 -23.74 -38.76
N ILE A 6 -30.36 -23.43 -38.02
CA ILE A 6 -30.45 -22.19 -37.24
C ILE A 6 -29.82 -22.50 -35.88
N LEU A 7 -28.61 -22.01 -35.66
CA LEU A 7 -27.93 -22.09 -34.38
C LEU A 7 -28.41 -20.92 -33.50
N SER A 8 -29.19 -21.24 -32.46
CA SER A 8 -29.67 -20.29 -31.45
C SER A 8 -28.53 -19.90 -30.52
N PHE A 9 -28.07 -18.64 -30.56
CA PHE A 9 -27.16 -18.07 -29.58
C PHE A 9 -27.99 -17.39 -28.48
N LEU A 10 -28.25 -18.11 -27.40
CA LEU A 10 -28.82 -17.51 -26.19
C LEU A 10 -27.69 -16.76 -25.47
N LEU A 11 -27.66 -15.43 -25.62
CA LEU A 11 -26.71 -14.57 -24.92
C LEU A 11 -27.21 -14.38 -23.48
N LEU A 12 -26.68 -15.13 -22.53
CA LEU A 12 -26.93 -14.90 -21.10
C LEU A 12 -26.16 -13.63 -20.69
N PHE A 13 -26.89 -12.52 -20.56
CA PHE A 13 -26.33 -11.28 -20.02
C PHE A 13 -26.29 -11.39 -18.49
N CYS A 14 -25.16 -11.90 -17.96
CA CYS A 14 -24.89 -11.83 -16.52
C CYS A 14 -24.59 -10.38 -16.15
N ILE A 15 -25.62 -9.61 -15.79
CA ILE A 15 -25.43 -8.33 -15.09
C ILE A 15 -25.01 -8.68 -13.67
N SER A 16 -23.72 -8.82 -13.43
CA SER A 16 -23.21 -8.64 -12.08
C SER A 16 -23.44 -7.18 -11.72
N THR A 17 -24.44 -6.91 -10.89
CA THR A 17 -24.50 -5.62 -10.20
C THR A 17 -23.28 -5.55 -9.31
N ALA A 18 -22.20 -4.97 -9.80
CA ALA A 18 -21.12 -4.49 -8.95
C ALA A 18 -21.79 -3.44 -8.06
N THR A 19 -22.06 -3.79 -6.81
CA THR A 19 -22.33 -2.81 -5.77
C THR A 19 -21.08 -1.95 -5.70
N TYR A 20 -21.10 -0.80 -6.39
CA TYR A 20 -20.06 0.21 -6.24
C TYR A 20 -20.11 0.65 -4.79
N ALA A 21 -19.15 0.19 -3.99
CA ALA A 21 -18.83 0.85 -2.74
C ALA A 21 -18.40 2.27 -3.14
N ASN A 22 -19.13 3.29 -2.69
CA ASN A 22 -18.75 4.68 -2.88
C ASN A 22 -17.50 4.97 -2.04
N THR A 23 -16.36 4.46 -2.48
CA THR A 23 -15.06 4.80 -1.91
C THR A 23 -14.66 6.13 -2.51
N ARG A 24 -14.41 7.14 -1.67
CA ARG A 24 -13.93 8.45 -2.13
C ARG A 24 -12.70 8.25 -3.02
N GLU A 25 -12.69 8.91 -4.17
CA GLU A 25 -11.56 8.87 -5.09
C GLU A 25 -10.31 9.42 -4.38
N THR A 26 -9.16 8.78 -4.60
CA THR A 26 -7.89 9.13 -3.95
C THR A 26 -6.85 9.54 -4.97
N ILE A 27 -6.09 10.60 -4.67
CA ILE A 27 -4.88 10.97 -5.41
C ILE A 27 -3.67 10.36 -4.67
N THR A 28 -2.76 9.73 -5.41
CA THR A 28 -1.48 9.27 -4.88
C THR A 28 -0.35 10.15 -5.39
N LEU A 29 0.34 10.81 -4.47
CA LEU A 29 1.60 11.51 -4.72
C LEU A 29 2.75 10.57 -4.36
N SER A 30 3.84 10.64 -5.12
CA SER A 30 5.04 9.85 -4.83
C SER A 30 6.28 10.71 -4.85
N ASN A 31 7.20 10.42 -3.94
CA ASN A 31 8.52 11.02 -3.89
C ASN A 31 9.57 9.92 -3.76
N ILE A 32 10.73 10.12 -4.40
CA ILE A 32 11.88 9.23 -4.28
C ILE A 32 13.10 10.08 -3.95
N GLU A 33 13.63 9.88 -2.76
CA GLU A 33 14.87 10.48 -2.28
C GLU A 33 16.00 9.46 -2.40
N LYS A 34 17.04 9.80 -3.17
CA LYS A 34 18.26 8.99 -3.24
C LYS A 34 19.20 9.40 -2.12
N THR A 35 19.79 8.43 -1.46
CA THR A 35 20.80 8.63 -0.40
C THR A 35 22.06 7.87 -0.75
N GLU A 36 23.16 8.13 -0.05
CA GLU A 36 24.40 7.37 -0.21
C GLU A 36 24.23 5.88 0.15
N ARG A 37 23.19 5.54 0.92
CA ARG A 37 22.92 4.20 1.44
C ARG A 37 21.84 3.46 0.66
N GLY A 38 21.22 4.09 -0.35
CA GLY A 38 20.10 3.52 -1.11
C GLY A 38 19.05 4.58 -1.47
N CYS A 39 17.77 4.30 -1.20
CA CYS A 39 16.72 5.29 -1.46
C CYS A 39 15.53 5.16 -0.51
N ILE A 40 14.87 6.29 -0.28
CA ILE A 40 13.60 6.37 0.45
C ILE A 40 12.51 6.69 -0.57
N LYS A 41 11.47 5.86 -0.63
CA LYS A 41 10.28 6.11 -1.43
C LYS A 41 9.11 6.41 -0.51
N GLU A 42 8.48 7.56 -0.69
CA GLU A 42 7.26 7.94 0.03
C GLU A 42 6.08 7.97 -0.94
N PHE A 43 4.98 7.36 -0.53
CA PHE A 43 3.68 7.45 -1.21
C PHE A 43 2.68 8.08 -0.27
N LEU A 44 2.12 9.21 -0.66
CA LEU A 44 1.10 9.95 0.08
C LEU A 44 -0.23 9.83 -0.65
N ASN A 45 -1.24 9.31 0.04
CA ASN A 45 -2.60 9.28 -0.47
C ASN A 45 -3.39 10.44 0.12
N CYS A 46 -4.06 11.18 -0.75
CA CYS A 46 -4.93 12.29 -0.41
C CYS A 46 -6.34 12.05 -0.95
N ASP A 47 -7.31 12.65 -0.29
CA ASP A 47 -8.68 12.79 -0.80
C ASP A 47 -8.63 13.62 -2.08
N SER A 48 -9.22 13.11 -3.17
CA SER A 48 -9.10 13.75 -4.49
C SER A 48 -9.82 15.10 -4.60
N GLU A 49 -10.89 15.30 -3.82
CA GLU A 49 -11.70 16.52 -3.87
C GLU A 49 -11.07 17.63 -3.02
N THR A 50 -10.59 17.26 -1.83
CA THR A 50 -10.13 18.23 -0.83
C THR A 50 -8.60 18.34 -0.74
N ASN A 51 -7.87 17.43 -1.39
CA ASN A 51 -6.43 17.21 -1.20
C ASN A 51 -6.03 16.91 0.26
N ALA A 52 -6.99 16.58 1.14
CA ALA A 52 -6.71 16.27 2.52
C ALA A 52 -5.88 14.98 2.61
N PRO A 53 -4.80 14.95 3.42
CA PRO A 53 -4.00 13.74 3.59
C PRO A 53 -4.82 12.63 4.26
N LEU A 54 -4.67 11.40 3.77
CA LEU A 54 -5.37 10.22 4.27
C LEU A 54 -4.39 9.24 4.91
N SER A 55 -3.38 8.84 4.15
CA SER A 55 -2.37 7.87 4.58
C SER A 55 -1.05 8.14 3.88
N LYS A 56 0.04 7.67 4.48
CA LYS A 56 1.31 7.58 3.76
C LYS A 56 2.04 6.29 4.06
N THR A 57 2.78 5.82 3.08
CA THR A 57 3.67 4.67 3.21
C THR A 57 5.08 5.10 2.84
N ILE A 58 6.04 4.78 3.70
CA ILE A 58 7.46 5.05 3.49
C ILE A 58 8.16 3.71 3.33
N TYR A 59 8.99 3.60 2.30
CA TYR A 59 9.83 2.45 2.01
C TYR A 59 11.28 2.90 2.02
N ASN A 60 12.12 2.22 2.80
CA ASN A 60 13.55 2.44 2.81
C ASN A 60 14.24 1.26 2.14
N TYR A 61 15.07 1.55 1.15
CA TYR A 61 15.84 0.57 0.40
C TYR A 61 17.33 0.81 0.58
N ASP A 62 18.11 -0.26 0.55
CA ASP A 62 19.56 -0.16 0.47
C ASP A 62 20.07 0.13 -0.96
N ILE A 63 21.39 0.20 -1.11
CA ILE A 63 22.08 0.49 -2.38
C ILE A 63 21.87 -0.60 -3.43
N GLU A 64 21.58 -1.83 -3.02
CA GLU A 64 21.28 -2.97 -3.88
C GLU A 64 19.80 -3.05 -4.24
N GLY A 65 18.98 -2.12 -3.73
CA GLY A 65 17.54 -2.05 -3.97
C GLY A 65 16.72 -3.02 -3.11
N ARG A 66 17.30 -3.58 -2.05
CA ARG A 66 16.60 -4.45 -1.10
C ARG A 66 15.80 -3.60 -0.13
N LEU A 67 14.58 -4.03 0.18
CA LEU A 67 13.72 -3.32 1.11
C LEU A 67 14.24 -3.56 2.53
N LEU A 68 14.60 -2.50 3.26
CA LEU A 68 15.03 -2.58 4.65
C LEU A 68 13.89 -2.29 5.63
N GLU A 69 13.00 -1.37 5.25
CA GLU A 69 11.94 -0.89 6.14
C GLU A 69 10.69 -0.49 5.36
N LYS A 70 9.52 -0.78 5.91
CA LYS A 70 8.24 -0.26 5.44
C LYS A 70 7.46 0.29 6.63
N GLU A 71 7.12 1.57 6.58
CA GLU A 71 6.30 2.23 7.58
C GLU A 71 4.96 2.68 6.99
N TYR A 72 3.87 2.46 7.71
CA TYR A 72 2.54 2.91 7.33
C TYR A 72 1.97 3.86 8.38
N TYR A 73 1.48 5.00 7.92
CA TYR A 73 0.90 6.06 8.72
C TYR A 73 -0.51 6.41 8.23
N LYS A 74 -1.38 6.80 9.16
CA LYS A 74 -2.68 7.42 8.88
C LYS A 74 -2.68 8.86 9.36
N TRP A 75 -3.39 9.72 8.64
CA TRP A 75 -3.57 11.10 9.07
C TRP A 75 -4.66 11.18 10.16
N SER A 76 -4.39 11.98 11.18
CA SER A 76 -5.34 12.40 12.20
C SER A 76 -5.42 13.92 12.20
N ALA A 77 -6.62 14.48 12.07
CA ALA A 77 -6.82 15.92 12.18
C ALA A 77 -6.35 16.49 13.53
N LYS A 78 -6.34 15.67 14.59
CA LYS A 78 -5.91 16.07 15.94
C LYS A 78 -4.43 15.85 16.20
N LEU A 79 -3.86 14.75 15.69
CA LEU A 79 -2.52 14.29 16.06
C LEU A 79 -1.49 14.41 14.91
N GLY A 80 -1.93 14.73 13.70
CA GLY A 80 -1.11 14.65 12.49
C GLY A 80 -0.90 13.20 12.04
N TRP A 81 0.28 12.89 11.51
CA TRP A 81 0.62 11.52 11.12
C TRP A 81 0.76 10.60 12.34
N VAL A 82 -0.03 9.53 12.36
CA VAL A 82 0.00 8.51 13.41
C VAL A 82 0.47 7.21 12.78
N GLY A 83 1.55 6.64 13.32
CA GLY A 83 2.04 5.35 12.91
C GLY A 83 0.97 4.28 13.10
N THR A 84 0.91 3.32 12.19
CA THR A 84 0.01 2.15 12.30
C THR A 84 0.83 0.88 12.42
N GLN A 85 1.76 0.68 11.49
CA GLN A 85 2.60 -0.50 11.45
C GLN A 85 3.94 -0.17 10.81
N LYS A 86 4.98 -0.82 11.32
CA LYS A 86 6.33 -0.79 10.78
C LYS A 86 6.83 -2.22 10.59
N TYR A 87 7.45 -2.48 9.46
CA TYR A 87 8.12 -3.73 9.14
C TYR A 87 9.60 -3.45 8.95
N ASN A 88 10.46 -4.28 9.55
CA ASN A 88 11.89 -4.29 9.25
C ASN A 88 12.24 -5.63 8.61
N TYR A 89 12.98 -5.55 7.51
CA TYR A 89 13.34 -6.68 6.68
C TYR A 89 14.84 -6.96 6.85
N TYR A 90 15.19 -8.24 6.90
CA TYR A 90 16.55 -8.70 7.13
C TYR A 90 16.89 -9.76 6.10
N TYR A 91 18.15 -9.81 5.71
CA TYR A 91 18.64 -10.73 4.70
C TYR A 91 19.82 -11.50 5.27
N ASP A 92 19.92 -12.78 4.94
CA ASP A 92 21.07 -13.60 5.29
C ASP A 92 22.28 -13.33 4.36
N GLU A 93 23.38 -14.03 4.61
CA GLU A 93 24.60 -13.95 3.81
C GLU A 93 24.42 -14.38 2.34
N ASN A 94 23.38 -15.15 2.04
CA ASN A 94 23.01 -15.59 0.69
C ASN A 94 21.97 -14.65 0.04
N ASN A 95 21.73 -13.49 0.66
CA ASN A 95 20.76 -12.50 0.23
C ASN A 95 19.29 -13.00 0.22
N GLN A 96 18.98 -14.00 1.04
CA GLN A 96 17.62 -14.52 1.20
C GLN A 96 16.89 -13.74 2.30
N LEU A 97 15.62 -13.42 2.04
CA LEU A 97 14.77 -12.70 3.00
C LEU A 97 14.49 -13.58 4.23
N LEU A 98 14.90 -13.10 5.40
CA LEU A 98 14.52 -13.67 6.70
C LEU A 98 13.13 -13.17 7.12
N THR A 99 12.54 -13.80 8.13
CA THR A 99 11.25 -13.39 8.70
C THR A 99 11.30 -11.92 9.13
N PRO A 100 10.46 -11.03 8.57
CA PRO A 100 10.45 -9.62 8.95
C PRO A 100 9.99 -9.42 10.40
N SER A 101 10.56 -8.44 11.09
CA SER A 101 10.04 -7.99 12.38
C SER A 101 8.91 -6.99 12.18
N VAL A 102 7.91 -7.02 13.07
CA VAL A 102 6.76 -6.12 13.02
C VAL A 102 6.70 -5.29 14.29
N SER A 103 6.56 -3.98 14.12
CA SER A 103 6.31 -3.06 15.22
C SER A 103 4.95 -2.38 15.06
N LYS A 104 4.25 -2.14 16.18
CA LYS A 104 3.00 -1.38 16.25
C LYS A 104 3.28 -0.02 16.89
N TRP A 105 2.52 1.00 16.51
CA TRP A 105 2.68 2.33 17.08
C TRP A 105 2.00 2.42 18.45
N ASP A 106 2.73 2.94 19.44
CA ASP A 106 2.19 3.38 20.72
C ASP A 106 1.80 4.85 20.64
N ILE A 107 0.48 5.10 20.59
CA ILE A 107 -0.07 6.46 20.50
C ILE A 107 0.26 7.29 21.76
N LYS A 108 0.32 6.66 22.94
CA LYS A 108 0.56 7.35 24.22
C LYS A 108 2.00 7.84 24.29
N ASN A 109 2.95 6.97 23.95
CA ASN A 109 4.37 7.26 24.02
C ASN A 109 4.96 7.82 22.72
N LYS A 110 4.16 7.86 21.64
CA LYS A 110 4.55 8.34 20.30
C LYS A 110 5.79 7.64 19.76
N CYS A 111 5.83 6.31 19.90
CA CYS A 111 6.96 5.50 19.46
C CYS A 111 6.53 4.13 18.90
N TRP A 112 7.44 3.46 18.20
CA TRP A 112 7.22 2.08 17.74
C TRP A 112 7.52 1.07 18.85
N LEU A 113 6.60 0.15 19.09
CA LEU A 113 6.79 -1.02 19.95
C LEU A 113 6.96 -2.26 19.08
N THR A 114 8.12 -2.91 19.20
CA THR A 114 8.38 -4.19 18.52
C THR A 114 7.50 -5.28 19.14
N ALA A 115 6.80 -6.03 18.30
CA ALA A 115 6.10 -7.23 18.75
C ALA A 115 7.15 -8.23 19.27
N LYS A 116 6.98 -8.69 20.51
CA LYS A 116 7.79 -9.77 21.10
C LYS A 116 7.47 -11.10 20.45
#